data_AF-J4TV54-F1
#
_entry.id   AF-J4TV54-F1
#
_cell.length_a   1.000
_cell.length_b   1.000
_cell.length_c   1.000
_cell.angle_alpha   90.00
_cell.angle_beta   90.00
_cell.angle_gamma   90.00
#
_symmetry.space_group_name_H-M   'P 1'
#
loop_
_entity.id
_entity.type
_entity.pdbx_description
1 polymer ?
#
loop_
_entity_poly.entity_id
_entity_poly.type
_entity_poly.pdbx_seq_one_letter_code
_entity_poly.pdbx_strand_id
1 'polypeptide(L)'
;MSLRSFFNTSHSNHDKDAIAGKDFDAYFQSLIGSNSEKAEEQKGKAISKLLKEKNVRLLRCMGLGPLGFVSNSLRKDCWYELLASQLYIDGSAEYIPPVDKHKDEGQVILDAERSFGGISNKNLKLQLKALLVELITGILRKYPTLNYYQGYHDIVSVFIICFSSNVVEDNALEWKTLSLRDQIDMERLFYCVESFTLLYLRDFMMDSLDFSFEQLRLISSLIKESNLKFYNVFKFDENEPLFAIGSILTIFAHNLKPINSGDTNLHKILFQIFDMTISLQSMHIPLIIYKNLLLQNAPEILKHIEANSDVFENDFDLRHGAIQTVLQEKLCDESLWEEVLQITRDHSTSASKKVLKRVHLNKYSTLLNTAYGKPRSFDMDTIIFYLNEQTKMNERYKKEKYRGVTTKSKTRALFKRLGHFLPSKYNKLGKISLLIGILAILYQLQTTRSLSLLLSLRYMISTKLKELSHMHMNLHDVNHIWMDPIKDILKLGHQNR
;
A
#
# COMPACT_ATOMS: atom_id res chain seq x y z
N MET A 1 30.31 -2.46 27.12
CA MET A 1 30.94 -3.78 26.88
C MET A 1 30.25 -4.41 25.67
N SER A 2 31.04 -4.79 24.68
CA SER A 2 30.65 -5.21 23.32
C SER A 2 29.95 -6.57 23.28
N LEU A 3 28.92 -6.70 22.45
CA LEU A 3 28.45 -7.99 21.92
C LEU A 3 28.32 -7.93 20.40
N ARG A 4 29.47 -7.85 19.73
CA ARG A 4 29.68 -8.42 18.39
C ARG A 4 30.12 -9.87 18.55
N SER A 5 29.23 -10.84 18.34
CA SER A 5 29.61 -12.14 17.78
C SER A 5 28.35 -12.92 17.38
N PHE A 6 28.53 -13.88 16.47
CA PHE A 6 27.53 -14.68 15.77
C PHE A 6 26.93 -14.00 14.54
N PHE A 7 27.64 -14.14 13.42
CA PHE A 7 27.16 -14.83 12.22
C PHE A 7 28.33 -14.88 11.21
N ASN A 8 29.17 -15.92 11.32
CA ASN A 8 30.07 -16.35 10.26
C ASN A 8 29.63 -17.74 9.82
N THR A 9 29.28 -17.90 8.54
CA THR A 9 29.54 -19.08 7.69
C THR A 9 28.87 -18.90 6.32
N SER A 10 29.60 -18.26 5.40
CA SER A 10 29.58 -18.58 3.95
C SER A 10 30.67 -17.74 3.26
N HIS A 11 31.88 -18.30 3.17
CA HIS A 11 33.00 -17.69 2.44
C HIS A 11 32.84 -17.91 0.93
N SER A 12 32.83 -16.81 0.16
CA SER A 12 33.77 -16.56 -0.95
C SER A 12 33.42 -15.34 -1.83
N ASN A 13 32.35 -14.58 -1.56
CA ASN A 13 32.09 -13.26 -2.19
C ASN A 13 31.92 -12.11 -1.17
N HIS A 14 31.74 -12.42 0.12
CA HIS A 14 31.45 -11.44 1.16
C HIS A 14 32.60 -10.46 1.47
N ASP A 15 33.86 -10.88 1.32
CA ASP A 15 35.00 -10.02 1.70
C ASP A 15 35.20 -8.85 0.73
N LYS A 16 35.03 -9.05 -0.58
CA LYS A 16 35.05 -7.94 -1.56
C LYS A 16 33.86 -6.99 -1.37
N ASP A 17 32.71 -7.52 -0.99
CA ASP A 17 31.49 -6.75 -0.76
C ASP A 17 31.56 -5.92 0.52
N ALA A 18 32.16 -6.46 1.58
CA ALA A 18 32.39 -5.76 2.83
C ALA A 18 33.48 -4.67 2.69
N ILE A 19 34.53 -4.93 1.91
CA ILE A 19 35.59 -3.95 1.62
C ILE A 19 35.03 -2.81 0.77
N ALA A 20 34.33 -3.12 -0.33
CA ALA A 20 33.66 -2.10 -1.13
C ALA A 20 32.65 -1.29 -0.30
N GLY A 21 31.87 -1.95 0.56
CA GLY A 21 30.95 -1.27 1.48
C GLY A 21 31.64 -0.26 2.39
N LYS A 22 32.76 -0.62 3.01
CA LYS A 22 33.55 0.29 3.85
C LYS A 22 34.14 1.47 3.07
N ASP A 23 34.58 1.24 1.83
CA ASP A 23 35.09 2.31 0.96
C ASP A 23 34.00 3.31 0.59
N PHE A 24 32.76 2.83 0.36
CA PHE A 24 31.60 3.68 0.14
C PHE A 24 31.16 4.42 1.40
N ASP A 25 31.17 3.76 2.56
CA ASP A 25 30.84 4.42 3.82
C ASP A 25 31.82 5.57 4.08
N ALA A 26 33.12 5.35 3.88
CA ALA A 26 34.13 6.40 4.01
C ALA A 26 33.93 7.53 2.98
N TYR A 27 33.58 7.19 1.73
CA TYR A 27 33.27 8.17 0.69
C TYR A 27 32.02 9.00 1.03
N PHE A 28 30.93 8.38 1.50
CA PHE A 28 29.72 9.12 1.86
C PHE A 28 29.91 9.97 3.11
N GLN A 29 30.68 9.50 4.09
CA GLN A 29 31.06 10.30 5.26
C GLN A 29 31.86 11.54 4.86
N SER A 30 32.72 11.47 3.84
CA SER A 30 33.46 12.64 3.36
C SER A 30 32.55 13.67 2.67
N LEU A 31 31.46 13.24 2.03
CA LEU A 31 30.48 14.16 1.44
C LEU A 31 29.68 14.92 2.51
N ILE A 32 29.30 14.26 3.61
CA ILE A 32 28.53 14.88 4.71
C ILE A 32 29.30 16.03 5.36
N GLY A 33 30.63 15.97 5.41
CA GLY A 33 31.47 17.03 5.96
C GLY A 33 31.84 18.17 5.00
N SER A 34 31.37 18.13 3.75
CA SER A 34 31.74 19.10 2.70
C SER A 34 30.61 20.10 2.41
N ASN A 35 30.93 21.25 1.81
CA ASN A 35 29.90 22.19 1.33
C ASN A 35 28.99 21.47 0.31
N SER A 36 27.66 21.64 0.43
CA SER A 36 26.64 20.92 -0.34
C SER A 36 26.91 20.94 -1.85
N GLU A 37 27.22 22.10 -2.43
CA GLU A 37 27.52 22.22 -3.87
C GLU A 37 28.77 21.42 -4.30
N LYS A 38 29.82 21.43 -3.47
CA LYS A 38 31.04 20.67 -3.74
C LYS A 38 30.79 19.16 -3.63
N ALA A 39 29.96 18.75 -2.67
CA ALA A 39 29.53 17.37 -2.49
C ALA A 39 28.76 16.86 -3.71
N GLU A 40 27.79 17.67 -4.18
CA GLU A 40 26.99 17.40 -5.37
C GLU A 40 27.87 17.29 -6.62
N GLU A 41 28.82 18.22 -6.83
CA GLU A 41 29.76 18.19 -7.96
C GLU A 41 30.66 16.95 -7.92
N GLN A 42 31.26 16.65 -6.77
CA GLN A 42 32.12 15.48 -6.59
C GLN A 42 31.36 14.18 -6.85
N LYS A 43 30.13 14.07 -6.34
CA LYS A 43 29.28 12.91 -6.56
C LYS A 43 28.83 12.79 -8.00
N GLY A 44 28.47 13.90 -8.65
CA GLY A 44 28.10 13.93 -10.06
C GLY A 44 29.22 13.44 -10.99
N LYS A 45 30.47 13.86 -10.73
CA LYS A 45 31.66 13.37 -11.47
C LYS A 45 31.86 11.86 -11.29
N ALA A 46 31.70 11.35 -10.06
CA ALA A 46 31.81 9.93 -9.78
C ALA A 46 30.72 9.12 -10.52
N ILE A 47 29.47 9.56 -10.46
CA ILE A 47 28.34 8.92 -11.17
C ILE A 47 28.59 8.91 -12.68
N SER A 48 29.03 10.04 -13.25
CA SER A 48 29.32 10.16 -14.69
C SER A 48 30.38 9.16 -15.15
N LYS A 49 31.41 8.92 -14.33
CA LYS A 49 32.43 7.90 -14.61
C LYS A 49 31.83 6.49 -14.57
N LEU A 50 31.03 6.18 -13.56
CA LEU A 50 30.38 4.86 -13.41
C LEU A 50 29.38 4.56 -14.53
N LEU A 51 28.68 5.58 -15.05
CA LEU A 51 27.80 5.46 -16.23
C LEU A 51 28.59 5.08 -17.48
N LYS A 52 29.74 5.72 -17.73
CA LYS A 52 30.63 5.37 -18.86
C LYS A 52 31.14 3.94 -18.76
N GLU A 53 31.42 3.47 -17.54
CA GLU A 53 31.86 2.11 -17.26
C GLU A 53 30.70 1.09 -17.19
N LYS A 54 29.44 1.55 -17.29
CA LYS A 54 28.22 0.75 -17.08
C LYS A 54 28.25 -0.09 -15.79
N ASN A 55 28.81 0.47 -14.73
CA ASN A 55 28.97 -0.23 -13.46
C ASN A 55 27.68 -0.17 -12.61
N VAL A 56 26.67 -0.94 -13.03
CA VAL A 56 25.34 -1.03 -12.39
C VAL A 56 25.44 -1.24 -10.89
N ARG A 57 26.34 -2.13 -10.44
CA ARG A 57 26.51 -2.45 -9.02
C ARG A 57 26.83 -1.20 -8.20
N LEU A 58 27.80 -0.40 -8.64
CA LEU A 58 28.22 0.81 -7.93
C LEU A 58 27.23 1.96 -8.10
N LEU A 59 26.55 2.06 -9.25
CA LEU A 59 25.46 3.01 -9.46
C LEU A 59 24.33 2.81 -8.43
N ARG A 60 24.00 1.55 -8.09
CA ARG A 60 23.02 1.26 -7.02
C ARG A 60 23.47 1.80 -5.66
N CYS A 61 24.74 1.65 -5.31
CA CYS A 61 25.28 2.22 -4.07
C CYS A 61 25.18 3.76 -4.08
N MET A 62 25.47 4.40 -5.22
CA MET A 62 25.36 5.86 -5.36
C MET A 62 23.93 6.36 -5.17
N GLY A 63 22.93 5.70 -5.76
CA GLY A 63 21.53 6.11 -5.64
C GLY A 63 20.93 5.90 -4.24
N LEU A 64 21.45 4.91 -3.48
CA LEU A 64 21.05 4.69 -2.08
C LEU A 64 21.69 5.68 -1.11
N GLY A 65 22.90 6.17 -1.42
CA GLY A 65 23.63 7.09 -0.57
C GLY A 65 22.99 8.49 -0.46
N PRO A 66 23.51 9.35 0.44
CA PRO A 66 23.07 10.75 0.58
C PRO A 66 23.09 11.49 -0.76
N LEU A 67 22.16 12.43 -1.00
CA LEU A 67 22.00 13.20 -2.24
C LEU A 67 21.47 12.42 -3.47
N GLY A 68 21.29 11.09 -3.39
CA GLY A 68 20.81 10.28 -4.52
C GLY A 68 21.69 10.46 -5.77
N PHE A 69 21.10 10.55 -6.96
CA PHE A 69 21.84 10.81 -8.21
C PHE A 69 22.11 12.29 -8.50
N VAL A 70 21.86 13.18 -7.53
CA VAL A 70 22.17 14.62 -7.56
C VAL A 70 21.27 15.42 -8.53
N SER A 71 21.33 15.16 -9.83
CA SER A 71 20.61 15.94 -10.86
C SER A 71 19.76 15.08 -11.78
N ASN A 72 18.72 15.66 -12.38
CA ASN A 72 17.83 14.96 -13.31
C ASN A 72 18.55 14.52 -14.59
N SER A 73 19.54 15.31 -15.05
CA SER A 73 20.41 14.97 -16.17
C SER A 73 21.19 13.66 -15.93
N LEU A 74 21.66 13.40 -14.70
CA LEU A 74 22.28 12.12 -14.35
C LEU A 74 21.22 11.03 -14.07
N ARG A 75 20.09 11.38 -13.43
CA ARG A 75 19.02 10.43 -13.10
C ARG A 75 18.47 9.72 -14.33
N LYS A 76 18.21 10.42 -15.43
CA LYS A 76 17.65 9.77 -16.64
C LYS A 76 18.55 8.63 -17.14
N ASP A 77 19.87 8.83 -17.12
CA ASP A 77 20.84 7.81 -17.54
C ASP A 77 21.00 6.72 -16.48
N CYS A 78 21.08 7.08 -15.20
CA CYS A 78 21.14 6.12 -14.10
C CYS A 78 19.90 5.22 -14.03
N TRP A 79 18.70 5.79 -14.08
CA TRP A 79 17.45 5.06 -14.02
C TRP A 79 17.31 4.13 -15.22
N TYR A 80 17.68 4.60 -16.42
CA TYR A 80 17.73 3.75 -17.61
C TYR A 80 18.66 2.55 -17.41
N GLU A 81 19.93 2.77 -17.06
CA GLU A 81 20.89 1.67 -16.89
C GLU A 81 20.48 0.71 -15.76
N LEU A 82 19.91 1.23 -14.66
CA LEU A 82 19.42 0.40 -13.55
C LEU A 82 18.19 -0.42 -13.93
N LEU A 83 17.24 0.12 -14.68
CA LEU A 83 16.05 -0.61 -15.14
C LEU A 83 16.41 -1.59 -16.28
N ALA A 84 17.30 -1.20 -17.19
CA ALA A 84 17.88 -2.05 -18.24
C ALA A 84 18.58 -3.28 -17.66
N SER A 85 19.25 -3.13 -16.52
CA SER A 85 19.86 -4.27 -15.83
C SER A 85 18.84 -5.24 -15.20
N GLN A 86 17.58 -4.81 -15.01
CA GLN A 86 16.53 -5.57 -14.35
C GLN A 86 15.60 -6.28 -15.34
N LEU A 87 15.24 -5.67 -16.47
CA LEU A 87 14.27 -6.23 -17.40
C LEU A 87 14.80 -6.19 -18.83
N TYR A 88 15.03 -7.35 -19.42
CA TYR A 88 15.35 -7.41 -20.84
C TYR A 88 14.05 -7.35 -21.66
N ILE A 89 13.90 -6.29 -22.44
CA ILE A 89 12.83 -6.13 -23.43
C ILE A 89 13.50 -6.18 -24.80
N ASP A 90 13.10 -7.13 -25.63
CA ASP A 90 13.65 -7.26 -26.99
C ASP A 90 13.21 -6.06 -27.84
N GLY A 91 14.16 -5.18 -28.15
CA GLY A 91 13.94 -3.99 -28.97
C GLY A 91 13.84 -4.27 -30.48
N SER A 92 14.06 -5.51 -30.92
CA SER A 92 13.94 -5.89 -32.33
C SER A 92 12.49 -6.05 -32.80
N ALA A 93 11.57 -6.26 -31.86
CA ALA A 93 10.14 -6.28 -32.16
C ALA A 93 9.60 -4.85 -32.19
N GLU A 94 9.30 -4.35 -33.39
CA GLU A 94 8.58 -3.10 -33.55
C GLU A 94 7.25 -3.19 -32.77
N TYR A 95 7.13 -2.39 -31.70
CA TYR A 95 5.90 -2.34 -30.92
C TYR A 95 4.83 -1.63 -31.73
N ILE A 96 3.94 -2.41 -32.34
CA ILE A 96 2.75 -1.91 -33.02
C ILE A 96 1.66 -1.77 -31.94
N PRO A 97 1.29 -0.55 -31.52
CA PRO A 97 0.24 -0.38 -30.53
C PRO A 97 -1.06 -0.97 -31.07
N PRO A 98 -1.77 -1.81 -30.30
CA PRO A 98 -3.04 -2.33 -30.74
C PRO A 98 -3.99 -1.19 -31.12
N VAL A 99 -4.72 -1.41 -32.22
CA VAL A 99 -5.65 -0.41 -32.79
C VAL A 99 -6.78 -0.11 -31.80
N ASP A 100 -7.17 -1.11 -31.02
CA ASP A 100 -8.25 -1.01 -30.06
C ASP A 100 -7.87 -0.11 -28.87
N LYS A 101 -8.78 0.81 -28.55
CA LYS A 101 -8.63 1.68 -27.38
C LYS A 101 -8.68 0.86 -26.10
N HIS A 102 -7.81 1.18 -25.16
CA HIS A 102 -7.91 0.66 -23.80
C HIS A 102 -9.12 1.28 -23.09
N LYS A 103 -9.81 0.49 -22.26
CA LYS A 103 -11.04 0.91 -21.56
C LYS A 103 -10.85 2.14 -20.66
N ASP A 104 -9.64 2.34 -20.16
CA ASP A 104 -9.34 3.39 -19.17
C ASP A 104 -8.78 4.69 -19.78
N GLU A 105 -8.62 4.79 -21.11
CA GLU A 105 -8.03 5.99 -21.75
C GLU A 105 -8.78 7.29 -21.42
N GLY A 106 -10.10 7.23 -21.24
CA GLY A 106 -10.90 8.38 -20.84
C GLY A 106 -10.50 8.93 -19.47
N GLN A 107 -10.23 8.05 -18.50
CA GLN A 107 -9.78 8.45 -17.17
C GLN A 107 -8.36 9.04 -17.22
N VAL A 108 -7.48 8.46 -18.04
CA VAL A 108 -6.11 8.98 -18.27
C VAL A 108 -6.14 10.43 -18.74
N ILE A 109 -7.01 10.76 -19.69
CA ILE A 109 -7.16 12.13 -20.21
C ILE A 109 -7.59 13.09 -19.09
N LEU A 110 -8.62 12.73 -18.31
CA LEU A 110 -9.12 13.55 -17.21
C LEU A 110 -8.08 13.81 -16.13
N ASP A 111 -7.25 12.81 -15.81
CA ASP A 111 -6.18 12.94 -14.82
C ASP A 111 -4.98 13.74 -15.37
N ALA A 112 -4.64 13.57 -16.65
CA ALA A 112 -3.63 14.38 -17.31
C ALA A 112 -4.01 15.86 -17.35
N GLU A 113 -5.29 16.20 -17.52
CA GLU A 113 -5.77 17.59 -17.47
C GLU A 113 -5.49 18.29 -16.14
N ARG A 114 -5.50 17.55 -15.03
CA ARG A 114 -5.20 18.05 -13.68
C ARG A 114 -3.70 18.04 -13.36
N SER A 115 -2.87 17.50 -14.24
CA SER A 115 -1.42 17.35 -14.04
C SER A 115 -0.63 18.62 -14.38
N PHE A 116 0.63 18.66 -13.94
CA PHE A 116 1.59 19.74 -14.18
C PHE A 116 1.11 21.13 -13.70
N GLY A 117 0.45 21.18 -12.54
CA GLY A 117 -0.06 22.40 -11.92
C GLY A 117 0.95 23.55 -11.87
N GLY A 118 2.18 23.26 -11.44
CA GLY A 118 3.26 24.23 -11.24
C GLY A 118 3.98 24.73 -12.50
N ILE A 119 3.62 24.28 -13.70
CA ILE A 119 4.21 24.80 -14.95
C ILE A 119 3.44 26.05 -15.41
N SER A 120 4.11 27.21 -15.34
CA SER A 120 3.53 28.51 -15.75
C SER A 120 3.36 28.64 -17.26
N ASN A 121 4.27 28.08 -18.05
CA ASN A 121 4.21 28.15 -19.50
C ASN A 121 3.11 27.23 -20.05
N LYS A 122 2.04 27.83 -20.60
CA LYS A 122 0.86 27.12 -21.09
C LYS A 122 1.18 26.16 -22.23
N ASN A 123 2.07 26.52 -23.16
CA ASN A 123 2.39 25.68 -24.30
C ASN A 123 3.16 24.44 -23.85
N LEU A 124 4.21 24.61 -23.04
CA LEU A 124 4.94 23.48 -22.45
C LEU A 124 4.01 22.59 -21.62
N LYS A 125 3.12 23.17 -20.82
CA LYS A 125 2.14 22.41 -20.05
C LYS A 125 1.24 21.55 -20.94
N LEU A 126 0.79 22.07 -22.08
CA LEU A 126 0.01 21.29 -23.06
C LEU A 126 0.83 20.14 -23.65
N GLN A 127 2.10 20.40 -24.00
CA GLN A 127 2.99 19.36 -24.54
C GLN A 127 3.28 18.26 -23.52
N LEU A 128 3.55 18.62 -22.26
CA LEU A 128 3.76 17.67 -21.15
C LEU A 128 2.52 16.81 -20.90
N LYS A 129 1.31 17.41 -20.94
CA LYS A 129 0.05 16.68 -20.82
C LYS A 129 -0.17 15.70 -21.98
N ALA A 130 0.10 16.13 -23.21
CA ALA A 130 -0.01 15.27 -24.38
C ALA A 130 0.95 14.08 -24.28
N LEU A 131 2.19 14.33 -23.88
CA LEU A 131 3.21 13.30 -23.66
C LEU A 131 2.80 12.31 -22.56
N LEU A 132 2.23 12.80 -21.46
CA LEU A 132 1.72 11.97 -20.37
C LEU A 132 0.61 11.02 -20.84
N VAL A 133 -0.32 11.52 -21.65
CA VAL A 133 -1.37 10.68 -22.26
C VAL A 133 -0.75 9.67 -23.23
N GLU A 134 0.17 10.08 -24.11
CA GLU A 134 0.86 9.20 -25.07
C GLU A 134 1.53 8.01 -24.36
N LEU A 135 2.32 8.28 -23.31
CA LEU A 135 3.05 7.24 -22.56
C LEU A 135 2.11 6.27 -21.85
N ILE A 136 1.14 6.78 -21.08
CA ILE A 136 0.23 5.93 -20.30
C ILE A 136 -0.64 5.08 -21.22
N THR A 137 -1.22 5.69 -22.26
CA THR A 137 -2.06 4.95 -23.21
C THR A 137 -1.25 3.93 -24.00
N GLY A 138 -0.01 4.25 -24.38
CA GLY A 138 0.91 3.32 -25.02
C GLY A 138 1.18 2.07 -24.18
N ILE A 139 1.40 2.24 -22.87
CA ILE A 139 1.61 1.12 -21.92
C ILE A 139 0.34 0.29 -21.73
N LEU A 140 -0.81 0.95 -21.51
CA LEU A 140 -2.09 0.25 -21.30
C LEU A 140 -2.54 -0.53 -22.54
N ARG A 141 -2.26 0.00 -23.74
CA ARG A 141 -2.49 -0.74 -24.99
C ARG A 141 -1.53 -1.92 -25.13
N LYS A 142 -0.26 -1.77 -24.74
CA LYS A 142 0.74 -2.86 -24.81
C LYS A 142 0.36 -4.00 -23.86
N TYR A 143 -0.21 -3.66 -22.71
CA TYR A 143 -0.59 -4.59 -21.65
C TYR A 143 -2.06 -4.41 -21.26
N PRO A 144 -3.01 -4.86 -22.09
CA PRO A 144 -4.44 -4.59 -21.91
C PRO A 144 -5.08 -5.26 -20.68
N THR A 145 -4.33 -6.12 -19.98
CA THR A 145 -4.74 -6.72 -18.69
C THR A 145 -4.47 -5.78 -17.51
N LEU A 146 -3.62 -4.76 -17.67
CA LEU A 146 -3.40 -3.73 -16.66
C LEU A 146 -4.60 -2.79 -16.59
N ASN A 147 -4.93 -2.36 -15.38
CA ASN A 147 -6.02 -1.43 -15.11
C ASN A 147 -5.41 -0.13 -14.62
N TYR A 148 -5.85 0.99 -15.18
CA TYR A 148 -5.41 2.30 -14.72
C TYR A 148 -5.94 2.56 -13.30
N TYR A 149 -5.09 3.12 -12.43
CA TYR A 149 -5.50 3.66 -11.14
C TYR A 149 -5.17 5.16 -11.06
N GLN A 150 -6.06 5.92 -10.42
CA GLN A 150 -5.85 7.35 -10.19
C GLN A 150 -4.64 7.54 -9.27
N GLY A 151 -3.60 8.17 -9.80
CA GLY A 151 -2.29 8.33 -9.17
C GLY A 151 -1.14 7.76 -10.01
N TYR A 152 -1.40 6.87 -10.97
CA TYR A 152 -0.37 6.40 -11.90
C TYR A 152 0.22 7.57 -12.71
N HIS A 153 -0.61 8.56 -13.06
CA HIS A 153 -0.17 9.77 -13.74
C HIS A 153 0.83 10.61 -12.93
N ASP A 154 0.73 10.63 -11.59
CA ASP A 154 1.68 11.32 -10.73
C ASP A 154 3.07 10.66 -10.86
N ILE A 155 3.15 9.33 -10.89
CA ILE A 155 4.41 8.58 -11.09
C ILE A 155 5.00 8.86 -12.47
N VAL A 156 4.20 8.73 -13.54
CA VAL A 156 4.69 8.94 -14.91
C VAL A 156 5.16 10.38 -15.12
N SER A 157 4.52 11.35 -14.45
CA SER A 157 4.96 12.74 -14.45
C SER A 157 6.37 12.91 -13.87
N VAL A 158 6.77 12.12 -12.87
CA VAL A 158 8.15 12.14 -12.32
C VAL A 158 9.17 11.75 -13.40
N PHE A 159 8.90 10.67 -14.15
CA PHE A 159 9.76 10.25 -15.26
C PHE A 159 9.82 11.29 -16.37
N ILE A 160 8.68 11.87 -16.76
CA ILE A 160 8.64 12.93 -17.78
C ILE A 160 9.52 14.10 -17.36
N ILE A 161 9.33 14.63 -16.13
CA ILE A 161 10.11 15.78 -15.66
C ILE A 161 11.60 15.45 -15.53
N CYS A 162 11.95 14.22 -15.12
CA CYS A 162 13.34 13.78 -15.08
C CYS A 162 13.98 13.79 -16.48
N PHE A 163 13.26 13.29 -17.48
CA PHE A 163 13.76 13.20 -18.86
C PHE A 163 13.71 14.52 -19.61
N SER A 164 12.84 15.44 -19.20
CA SER A 164 12.67 16.76 -19.80
C SER A 164 13.39 17.89 -19.05
N SER A 165 14.22 17.59 -18.03
CA SER A 165 14.76 18.62 -17.13
C SER A 165 15.49 19.74 -17.86
N ASN A 166 16.32 19.39 -18.84
CA ASN A 166 17.09 20.34 -19.64
C ASN A 166 16.17 21.31 -20.42
N VAL A 167 14.98 20.86 -20.82
CA VAL A 167 14.02 21.67 -21.57
C VAL A 167 13.13 22.51 -20.63
N VAL A 168 12.85 22.00 -19.44
CA VAL A 168 11.97 22.67 -18.45
C VAL A 168 12.71 23.77 -17.70
N GLU A 169 14.00 23.60 -17.42
CA GLU A 169 14.83 24.56 -16.67
C GLU A 169 15.29 25.75 -17.56
N ASP A 170 15.61 25.52 -18.84
CA ASP A 170 16.17 26.52 -19.77
C ASP A 170 15.13 27.46 -20.44
N ASN A 171 14.17 28.04 -19.72
CA ASN A 171 13.14 28.94 -20.30
C ASN A 171 13.66 30.29 -20.90
N ALA A 172 14.72 30.33 -21.72
CA ALA A 172 15.38 31.57 -22.15
C ALA A 172 15.54 31.81 -23.66
N LEU A 173 15.41 30.82 -24.56
CA LEU A 173 15.51 31.10 -26.00
C LEU A 173 14.35 30.47 -26.78
N GLU A 174 13.53 31.36 -27.36
CA GLU A 174 12.68 31.16 -28.54
C GLU A 174 12.51 29.70 -28.97
N TRP A 175 11.36 29.10 -28.70
CA TRP A 175 11.00 27.82 -29.32
C TRP A 175 10.86 27.99 -30.83
N LYS A 176 12.00 27.86 -31.52
CA LYS A 176 12.11 27.54 -32.93
C LYS A 176 11.51 26.14 -33.12
N THR A 177 10.27 26.09 -33.61
CA THR A 177 9.70 25.07 -34.51
C THR A 177 9.66 23.59 -34.07
N LEU A 178 10.37 23.15 -33.01
CA LEU A 178 10.53 21.76 -32.59
C LEU A 178 9.66 21.41 -31.38
N SER A 179 9.03 20.24 -31.40
CA SER A 179 8.22 19.73 -30.27
C SER A 179 9.12 19.29 -29.10
N LEU A 180 8.61 19.38 -27.87
CA LEU A 180 9.21 18.77 -26.67
C LEU A 180 9.53 17.29 -26.91
N ARG A 181 8.65 16.59 -27.63
CA ARG A 181 8.81 15.18 -27.99
C ARG A 181 10.08 14.94 -28.80
N ASP A 182 10.47 15.88 -29.66
CA ASP A 182 11.65 15.74 -30.53
C ASP A 182 12.97 16.00 -29.78
N GLN A 183 12.89 16.55 -28.56
CA GLN A 183 14.05 16.92 -27.74
C GLN A 183 14.33 15.92 -26.62
N ILE A 184 13.42 14.96 -26.39
CA ILE A 184 13.53 13.95 -25.36
C ILE A 184 13.78 12.59 -26.02
N ASP A 185 14.63 11.79 -25.39
CA ASP A 185 14.80 10.38 -25.75
C ASP A 185 13.54 9.59 -25.37
N MET A 186 12.57 9.56 -26.29
CA MET A 186 11.27 8.93 -26.12
C MET A 186 11.37 7.42 -25.96
N GLU A 187 12.34 6.79 -26.61
CA GLU A 187 12.55 5.34 -26.53
C GLU A 187 12.99 4.96 -25.10
N ARG A 188 14.01 5.63 -24.57
CA ARG A 188 14.45 5.40 -23.19
C ARG A 188 13.40 5.77 -22.16
N LEU A 189 12.67 6.88 -22.37
CA LEU A 189 11.59 7.28 -21.47
C LEU A 189 10.49 6.21 -21.43
N PHE A 190 10.00 5.76 -22.59
CA PHE A 190 8.99 4.71 -22.66
C PHE A 190 9.48 3.44 -22.01
N TYR A 191 10.70 3.00 -22.33
CA TYR A 191 11.33 1.82 -21.73
C TYR A 191 11.40 1.90 -20.19
N CYS A 192 11.80 3.05 -19.64
CA CYS A 192 11.87 3.26 -18.20
C CYS A 192 10.49 3.17 -17.55
N VAL A 193 9.48 3.85 -18.11
CA VAL A 193 8.13 3.84 -17.54
C VAL A 193 7.51 2.44 -17.66
N GLU A 194 7.69 1.76 -18.79
CA GLU A 194 7.26 0.38 -19.02
C GLU A 194 7.90 -0.56 -17.98
N SER A 195 9.23 -0.54 -17.88
CA SER A 195 9.97 -1.40 -16.95
C SER A 195 9.58 -1.14 -15.51
N PHE A 196 9.44 0.13 -15.13
CA PHE A 196 9.02 0.50 -13.77
C PHE A 196 7.60 0.01 -13.47
N THR A 197 6.68 0.18 -14.42
CA THR A 197 5.30 -0.28 -14.30
C THR A 197 5.22 -1.79 -14.09
N LEU A 198 5.93 -2.55 -14.93
CA LEU A 198 5.93 -4.00 -14.89
C LEU A 198 6.69 -4.57 -13.71
N LEU A 199 7.75 -3.94 -13.23
CA LEU A 199 8.55 -4.48 -12.13
C LEU A 199 8.05 -4.05 -10.75
N TYR A 200 7.45 -2.86 -10.62
CA TYR A 200 7.15 -2.24 -9.32
C TYR A 200 5.64 -2.08 -9.06
N LEU A 201 4.84 -1.81 -10.09
CA LEU A 201 3.47 -1.29 -9.91
C LEU A 201 2.34 -2.29 -10.16
N ARG A 202 2.63 -3.52 -10.62
CA ARG A 202 1.59 -4.49 -11.03
C ARG A 202 0.49 -4.71 -9.99
N ASP A 203 0.86 -4.83 -8.72
CA ASP A 203 -0.09 -5.03 -7.60
C ASP A 203 -1.17 -3.92 -7.53
N PHE A 204 -0.83 -2.70 -7.97
CA PHE A 204 -1.72 -1.54 -7.97
C PHE A 204 -2.60 -1.44 -9.22
N MET A 205 -2.23 -2.15 -10.28
CA MET A 205 -2.88 -2.12 -11.60
C MET A 205 -3.81 -3.31 -11.85
N MET A 206 -4.23 -3.99 -10.79
CA MET A 206 -5.28 -5.00 -10.85
C MET A 206 -6.67 -4.35 -10.86
N ASP A 207 -7.71 -5.13 -11.18
CA ASP A 207 -9.10 -4.63 -11.21
C ASP A 207 -9.74 -4.49 -9.81
N SER A 208 -8.96 -4.72 -8.76
CA SER A 208 -9.27 -4.45 -7.35
C SER A 208 -8.01 -4.00 -6.61
N LEU A 209 -8.18 -3.07 -5.65
CA LEU A 209 -7.11 -2.58 -4.76
C LEU A 209 -6.74 -3.57 -3.63
N ASP A 210 -7.32 -4.77 -3.59
CA ASP A 210 -7.08 -5.74 -2.51
C ASP A 210 -5.57 -6.06 -2.35
N PHE A 211 -4.82 -6.20 -3.44
CA PHE A 211 -3.37 -6.44 -3.38
C PHE A 211 -2.59 -5.21 -2.92
N SER A 212 -3.02 -4.00 -3.27
CA SER A 212 -2.49 -2.76 -2.71
C SER A 212 -2.66 -2.72 -1.20
N PHE A 213 -3.85 -3.09 -0.70
CA PHE A 213 -4.13 -3.14 0.74
C PHE A 213 -3.30 -4.20 1.47
N GLU A 214 -3.03 -5.34 0.84
CA GLU A 214 -2.08 -6.32 1.38
C GLU A 214 -0.68 -5.72 1.58
N GLN A 215 -0.17 -4.93 0.61
CA GLN A 215 1.10 -4.24 0.78
C GLN A 215 1.07 -3.26 1.95
N LEU A 216 -0.01 -2.48 2.12
CA LEU A 216 -0.13 -1.51 3.20
C LEU A 216 -0.06 -2.15 4.59
N ARG A 217 -0.62 -3.36 4.77
CA ARG A 217 -0.53 -4.10 6.06
C ARG A 217 0.91 -4.39 6.50
N LEU A 218 1.89 -4.32 5.59
CA LEU A 218 3.31 -4.39 5.97
C LEU A 218 3.72 -3.20 6.83
N ILE A 219 3.14 -2.01 6.65
CA ILE A 219 3.42 -0.84 7.49
C ILE A 219 3.12 -1.16 8.95
N SER A 220 1.94 -1.73 9.24
CA SER A 220 1.58 -2.18 10.60
C SER A 220 2.60 -3.16 11.17
N SER A 221 3.05 -4.13 10.35
CA SER A 221 4.02 -5.14 10.79
C SER A 221 5.43 -4.57 11.03
N LEU A 222 5.84 -3.60 10.22
CA LEU A 222 7.11 -2.87 10.37
C LEU A 222 7.09 -1.97 11.61
N ILE A 223 5.97 -1.29 11.87
CA ILE A 223 5.76 -0.50 13.08
C ILE A 223 5.82 -1.40 14.32
N LYS A 224 5.16 -2.57 14.29
CA LYS A 224 5.18 -3.52 15.41
C LYS A 224 6.60 -3.94 15.81
N GLU A 225 7.48 -4.13 14.82
CA GLU A 225 8.89 -4.48 15.06
C GLU A 225 9.70 -3.28 15.59
N SER A 226 9.41 -2.06 15.11
CA SER A 226 10.18 -0.86 15.45
C SER A 226 9.73 -0.20 16.77
N ASN A 227 8.43 -0.16 17.04
CA ASN A 227 7.84 0.52 18.20
C ASN A 227 6.50 -0.14 18.59
N LEU A 228 6.58 -1.14 19.48
CA LEU A 228 5.41 -1.88 19.96
C LEU A 228 4.42 -0.98 20.75
N LYS A 229 4.92 0.04 21.44
CA LYS A 229 4.06 0.99 22.19
C LYS A 229 3.16 1.74 21.21
N PHE A 230 3.74 2.34 20.17
CA PHE A 230 2.99 3.02 19.13
C PHE A 230 2.02 2.07 18.42
N TYR A 231 2.47 0.85 18.09
CA TYR A 231 1.62 -0.18 17.48
C TYR A 231 0.34 -0.45 18.29
N ASN A 232 0.48 -0.66 19.61
CA ASN A 232 -0.64 -0.97 20.51
C ASN A 232 -1.55 0.25 20.74
N VAL A 233 -0.96 1.43 20.98
CA VAL A 233 -1.75 2.64 21.24
C VAL A 233 -2.57 3.03 20.01
N PHE A 234 -2.05 2.80 18.81
CA PHE A 234 -2.76 3.03 17.54
C PHE A 234 -3.66 1.87 17.09
N LYS A 235 -3.63 0.74 17.78
CA LYS A 235 -4.43 -0.45 17.44
C LYS A 235 -4.29 -0.84 15.96
N PHE A 236 -3.05 -0.96 15.49
CA PHE A 236 -2.73 -1.33 14.11
C PHE A 236 -3.12 -2.77 13.73
N ASP A 237 -3.59 -3.56 14.69
CA ASP A 237 -4.24 -4.85 14.52
C ASP A 237 -5.72 -4.73 14.11
N GLU A 238 -6.40 -3.68 14.57
CA GLU A 238 -7.81 -3.39 14.25
C GLU A 238 -7.95 -2.41 13.07
N ASN A 239 -6.98 -1.51 12.90
CA ASN A 239 -7.01 -0.44 11.93
C ASN A 239 -6.02 -0.68 10.78
N GLU A 240 -6.54 -1.05 9.61
CA GLU A 240 -5.70 -1.14 8.41
C GLU A 240 -5.16 0.24 8.02
N PRO A 241 -3.88 0.35 7.60
CA PRO A 241 -3.24 1.63 7.32
C PRO A 241 -3.66 2.22 5.96
N LEU A 242 -4.97 2.31 5.71
CA LEU A 242 -5.56 2.82 4.48
C LEU A 242 -5.25 4.31 4.24
N PHE A 243 -4.95 5.07 5.30
CA PHE A 243 -4.47 6.45 5.21
C PHE A 243 -3.17 6.58 4.37
N ALA A 244 -2.38 5.50 4.25
CA ALA A 244 -1.13 5.52 3.50
C ALA A 244 -1.32 5.29 1.99
N ILE A 245 -2.53 4.91 1.54
CA ILE A 245 -2.77 4.45 0.18
C ILE A 245 -2.31 5.47 -0.87
N GLY A 246 -2.65 6.75 -0.71
CA GLY A 246 -2.32 7.79 -1.69
C GLY A 246 -0.80 7.98 -1.85
N SER A 247 -0.07 8.00 -0.72
CA SER A 247 1.39 8.14 -0.73
C SER A 247 2.08 6.90 -1.28
N ILE A 248 1.60 5.69 -0.96
CA ILE A 248 2.25 4.46 -1.44
C ILE A 248 1.94 4.20 -2.93
N LEU A 249 0.69 4.38 -3.36
CA LEU A 249 0.30 4.20 -4.77
C LEU A 249 1.02 5.14 -5.74
N THR A 250 1.47 6.30 -5.23
CA THR A 250 2.15 7.33 -6.04
C THR A 250 3.64 7.45 -5.72
N ILE A 251 4.17 6.64 -4.80
CA ILE A 251 5.55 6.75 -4.30
C ILE A 251 5.84 8.20 -3.87
N PHE A 252 4.91 8.75 -3.10
CA PHE A 252 4.85 10.13 -2.61
C PHE A 252 4.74 11.21 -3.70
N ALA A 253 4.65 10.87 -5.00
CA ALA A 253 4.51 11.86 -6.08
C ALA A 253 3.19 12.64 -6.03
N HIS A 254 2.18 12.12 -5.33
CA HIS A 254 0.97 12.89 -5.02
C HIS A 254 1.26 14.04 -4.05
N ASN A 255 2.12 13.79 -3.05
CA ASN A 255 2.43 14.72 -1.96
C ASN A 255 3.59 15.66 -2.34
N LEU A 256 4.69 15.11 -2.83
CA LEU A 256 5.87 15.81 -3.29
C LEU A 256 5.79 15.89 -4.80
N LYS A 257 5.59 17.08 -5.37
CA LYS A 257 5.50 17.24 -6.83
C LYS A 257 6.90 17.27 -7.47
N PRO A 258 7.07 16.73 -8.70
CA PRO A 258 8.39 16.66 -9.35
C PRO A 258 8.88 18.01 -9.90
N ILE A 259 8.01 19.02 -9.92
CA ILE A 259 8.31 20.36 -10.44
C ILE A 259 8.93 21.20 -9.33
N ASN A 260 10.05 21.85 -9.63
CA ASN A 260 10.62 22.84 -8.73
C ASN A 260 9.73 24.09 -8.69
N SER A 261 9.05 24.34 -7.57
CA SER A 261 8.25 25.55 -7.36
C SER A 261 9.09 26.78 -7.00
N GLY A 262 10.39 26.62 -6.77
CA GLY A 262 11.32 27.68 -6.35
C GLY A 262 11.38 27.90 -4.84
N ASP A 263 10.34 27.51 -4.11
CA ASP A 263 10.22 27.78 -2.67
C ASP A 263 10.81 26.67 -1.78
N THR A 264 10.93 25.44 -2.29
CA THR A 264 11.35 24.28 -1.50
C THR A 264 12.18 23.25 -2.28
N ASN A 265 13.02 22.49 -1.58
CA ASN A 265 13.76 21.34 -2.12
C ASN A 265 12.96 20.03 -2.12
N LEU A 266 11.64 20.07 -1.87
CA LEU A 266 10.78 18.88 -1.80
C LEU A 266 10.77 18.05 -3.09
N HIS A 267 10.93 18.70 -4.24
CA HIS A 267 11.07 18.00 -5.53
C HIS A 267 12.34 17.13 -5.55
N LYS A 268 13.47 17.60 -4.98
CA LYS A 268 14.70 16.82 -4.86
C LYS A 268 14.51 15.61 -3.94
N ILE A 269 13.73 15.77 -2.87
CA ILE A 269 13.37 14.68 -1.95
C ILE A 269 12.59 13.60 -2.69
N LEU A 270 11.58 13.97 -3.48
CA LEU A 270 10.83 13.03 -4.33
C LEU A 270 11.77 12.21 -5.22
N PHE A 271 12.68 12.88 -5.94
CA PHE A 271 13.62 12.18 -6.81
C PHE A 271 14.54 11.25 -6.02
N GLN A 272 14.99 11.62 -4.83
CA GLN A 272 15.76 10.72 -3.95
C GLN A 272 14.98 9.47 -3.53
N ILE A 273 13.67 9.59 -3.29
CA ILE A 273 12.81 8.42 -2.99
C ILE A 273 12.80 7.45 -4.18
N PHE A 274 12.69 7.95 -5.40
CA PHE A 274 12.77 7.15 -6.62
C PHE A 274 14.18 6.56 -6.82
N ASP A 275 15.23 7.36 -6.62
CA ASP A 275 16.63 6.92 -6.68
C ASP A 275 16.85 5.71 -5.75
N MET A 276 16.39 5.78 -4.50
CA MET A 276 16.49 4.69 -3.52
C MET A 276 15.64 3.47 -3.91
N THR A 277 14.41 3.68 -4.38
CA THR A 277 13.48 2.60 -4.76
C THR A 277 14.03 1.78 -5.93
N ILE A 278 14.50 2.45 -6.99
CA ILE A 278 15.08 1.81 -8.18
C ILE A 278 16.44 1.20 -7.85
N SER A 279 17.27 1.88 -7.06
CA SER A 279 18.61 1.36 -6.69
C SER A 279 18.53 0.14 -5.79
N LEU A 280 17.62 0.12 -4.82
CA LEU A 280 17.42 -1.08 -3.99
C LEU A 280 16.68 -2.19 -4.76
N GLN A 281 15.96 -1.84 -5.83
CA GLN A 281 15.03 -2.72 -6.53
C GLN A 281 13.94 -3.23 -5.57
N SER A 282 13.30 -2.29 -4.86
CA SER A 282 12.46 -2.64 -3.72
C SER A 282 11.31 -1.66 -3.49
N MET A 283 10.07 -2.14 -3.65
CA MET A 283 8.88 -1.41 -3.20
C MET A 283 8.72 -1.42 -1.66
N HIS A 284 9.65 -2.00 -0.91
CA HIS A 284 9.72 -1.82 0.54
C HIS A 284 10.16 -0.40 0.94
N ILE A 285 10.91 0.31 0.10
CA ILE A 285 11.43 1.65 0.44
C ILE A 285 10.29 2.63 0.74
N PRO A 286 9.27 2.81 -0.11
CA PRO A 286 8.15 3.70 0.21
C PRO A 286 7.42 3.33 1.50
N LEU A 287 7.27 2.03 1.78
CA LEU A 287 6.63 1.54 3.01
C LEU A 287 7.46 1.85 4.27
N ILE A 288 8.79 1.71 4.19
CA ILE A 288 9.71 2.04 5.28
C ILE A 288 9.72 3.55 5.52
N ILE A 289 9.73 4.36 4.45
CA ILE A 289 9.64 5.82 4.54
C ILE A 289 8.35 6.23 5.24
N TYR A 290 7.21 5.68 4.82
CA TYR A 290 5.92 5.98 5.45
C TYR A 290 5.90 5.59 6.94
N LYS A 291 6.44 4.41 7.25
CA LYS A 291 6.62 3.95 8.64
C LYS A 291 7.48 4.95 9.44
N ASN A 292 8.58 5.42 8.89
CA ASN A 292 9.46 6.40 9.55
C ASN A 292 8.75 7.75 9.74
N LEU A 293 7.99 8.23 8.76
CA LEU A 293 7.16 9.45 8.90
C LEU A 293 6.18 9.35 10.06
N LEU A 294 5.49 8.21 10.19
CA LEU A 294 4.56 7.98 11.30
C LEU A 294 5.27 7.97 12.65
N LEU A 295 6.43 7.32 12.74
CA LEU A 295 7.17 7.20 14.00
C LEU A 295 7.76 8.55 14.44
N GLN A 296 8.26 9.36 13.51
CA GLN A 296 8.78 10.69 13.84
C GLN A 296 7.70 11.65 14.32
N ASN A 297 6.49 11.52 13.77
CA ASN A 297 5.35 12.36 14.15
C ASN A 297 4.45 11.70 15.21
N ALA A 298 4.86 10.56 15.78
CA ALA A 298 4.07 9.80 16.73
C ALA A 298 3.55 10.62 17.92
N PRO A 299 4.35 11.47 18.58
CA PRO A 299 3.88 12.27 19.72
C PRO A 299 2.74 13.24 19.34
N GLU A 300 2.85 13.86 18.17
CA GLU A 300 1.88 14.84 17.69
C GLU A 300 0.57 14.18 17.26
N ILE A 301 0.65 13.03 16.58
CA ILE A 301 -0.53 12.24 16.21
C ILE A 301 -1.27 11.77 17.46
N LEU A 302 -0.55 11.33 18.50
CA LEU A 302 -1.17 10.94 19.78
C LEU A 302 -1.93 12.11 20.43
N LYS A 303 -1.32 13.29 20.44
CA LYS A 303 -1.96 14.51 20.96
C LYS A 303 -3.26 14.84 20.20
N HIS A 304 -3.26 14.69 18.87
CA HIS A 304 -4.47 14.90 18.06
C HIS A 304 -5.57 13.86 18.35
N ILE A 305 -5.20 12.59 18.57
CA ILE A 305 -6.16 11.54 18.94
C ILE A 305 -6.78 11.84 20.30
N GLU A 306 -5.97 12.20 21.29
CA GLU A 306 -6.46 12.52 22.64
C GLU A 306 -7.41 13.73 22.61
N ALA A 307 -7.00 14.80 21.91
CA ALA A 307 -7.78 16.04 21.83
C ALA A 307 -9.13 15.89 21.09
N ASN A 308 -9.27 14.90 20.21
CA ASN A 308 -10.49 14.69 19.41
C ASN A 308 -11.24 13.41 19.80
N SER A 309 -10.85 12.74 20.90
CA SER A 309 -11.42 11.47 21.32
C SER A 309 -12.93 11.54 21.60
N ASP A 310 -13.41 12.68 22.10
CA ASP A 310 -14.83 12.91 22.40
C ASP A 310 -15.67 13.29 21.15
N VAL A 311 -15.02 13.63 20.03
CA VAL A 311 -15.69 14.13 18.82
C VAL A 311 -16.08 12.97 17.88
N PHE A 312 -15.31 11.89 17.88
CA PHE A 312 -15.49 10.78 16.95
C PHE A 312 -16.14 9.58 17.62
N GLU A 313 -17.23 9.08 17.04
CA GLU A 313 -17.87 7.83 17.48
C GLU A 313 -17.07 6.58 17.09
N ASN A 314 -16.23 6.68 16.04
CA ASN A 314 -15.47 5.58 15.45
C ASN A 314 -13.96 5.78 15.63
N ASP A 315 -13.32 4.83 16.31
CA ASP A 315 -11.87 4.81 16.58
C ASP A 315 -11.03 4.81 15.29
N PHE A 316 -11.51 4.17 14.22
CA PHE A 316 -10.82 4.18 12.92
C PHE A 316 -10.78 5.59 12.32
N ASP A 317 -11.92 6.29 12.29
CA ASP A 317 -12.04 7.62 11.68
C ASP A 317 -11.22 8.65 12.47
N LEU A 318 -11.24 8.55 13.81
CA LEU A 318 -10.40 9.38 14.69
C LEU A 318 -8.92 9.26 14.34
N ARG A 319 -8.40 8.03 14.25
CA ARG A 319 -6.98 7.78 13.97
C ARG A 319 -6.61 8.13 12.54
N HIS A 320 -7.48 7.80 11.58
CA HIS A 320 -7.30 8.18 10.18
C HIS A 320 -7.20 9.69 10.04
N GLY A 321 -8.16 10.42 10.61
CA GLY A 321 -8.19 11.88 10.61
C GLY A 321 -6.96 12.49 11.28
N ALA A 322 -6.60 12.02 12.48
CA ALA A 322 -5.43 12.53 13.20
C ALA A 322 -4.12 12.35 12.41
N ILE A 323 -3.90 11.18 11.81
CA ILE A 323 -2.72 10.93 10.98
C ILE A 323 -2.73 11.83 9.75
N GLN A 324 -3.87 11.93 9.08
CA GLN A 324 -3.99 12.74 7.87
C GLN A 324 -3.74 14.22 8.16
N THR A 325 -4.30 14.77 9.23
CA THR A 325 -4.09 16.16 9.63
C THR A 325 -2.61 16.43 9.93
N VAL A 326 -1.99 15.63 10.80
CA VAL A 326 -0.59 15.86 11.18
C VAL A 326 0.34 15.68 9.97
N LEU A 327 0.18 14.61 9.19
CA LEU A 327 1.06 14.40 8.05
C LEU A 327 0.85 15.44 6.94
N GLN A 328 -0.37 15.93 6.70
CA GLN A 328 -0.59 17.00 5.71
C GLN A 328 0.22 18.26 6.02
N GLU A 329 0.33 18.64 7.30
CA GLU A 329 1.14 19.78 7.72
C GLU A 329 2.65 19.49 7.62
N LYS A 330 3.06 18.28 8.00
CA LYS A 330 4.48 17.89 8.10
C LYS A 330 5.12 17.53 6.77
N LEU A 331 4.35 17.14 5.75
CA LEU A 331 4.90 16.75 4.45
C LEU A 331 5.59 17.90 3.70
N CYS A 332 5.37 19.15 4.13
CA CYS A 332 6.07 20.34 3.62
C CYS A 332 7.40 20.64 4.34
N ASP A 333 7.73 19.93 5.42
CA ASP A 333 8.94 20.15 6.22
C ASP A 333 10.15 19.43 5.62
N GLU A 334 11.09 20.18 5.04
CA GLU A 334 12.32 19.64 4.45
C GLU A 334 13.21 18.94 5.47
N SER A 335 13.31 19.48 6.69
CA SER A 335 14.18 18.94 7.73
C SER A 335 13.71 17.56 8.21
N LEU A 336 12.39 17.39 8.35
CA LEU A 336 11.78 16.10 8.65
C LEU A 336 12.10 15.08 7.54
N TRP A 337 12.00 15.49 6.28
CA TRP A 337 12.30 14.61 5.15
C TRP A 337 13.77 14.18 5.11
N GLU A 338 14.70 15.09 5.38
CA GLU A 338 16.12 14.77 5.46
C GLU A 338 16.39 13.72 6.56
N GLU A 339 15.80 13.91 7.75
CA GLU A 339 15.90 12.95 8.84
C GLU A 339 15.28 11.60 8.48
N VAL A 340 14.06 11.60 7.93
CA VAL A 340 13.35 10.37 7.52
C VAL A 340 14.12 9.61 6.45
N LEU A 341 14.68 10.30 5.45
CA LEU A 341 15.49 9.66 4.42
C LEU A 341 16.79 9.11 5.01
N GLN A 342 17.42 9.83 5.95
CA GLN A 342 18.63 9.34 6.61
C GLN A 342 18.36 8.05 7.41
N ILE A 343 17.32 8.03 8.24
CA ILE A 343 16.89 6.83 8.99
C ILE A 343 16.55 5.68 8.03
N THR A 344 15.92 6.01 6.90
CA THR A 344 15.61 5.02 5.87
C THR A 344 16.87 4.41 5.29
N ARG A 345 17.92 5.19 5.01
CA ARG A 345 19.21 4.67 4.51
C ARG A 345 19.85 3.72 5.50
N ASP A 346 19.92 4.12 6.77
CA ASP A 346 20.57 3.35 7.85
C ASP A 346 19.88 1.99 8.10
N HIS A 347 18.58 1.89 7.79
CA HIS A 347 17.78 0.69 8.03
C HIS A 347 17.14 0.08 6.77
N SER A 348 17.56 0.51 5.58
CA SER A 348 16.95 0.17 4.28
C SER A 348 16.91 -1.34 3.98
N THR A 349 17.85 -2.10 4.55
CA THR A 349 17.98 -3.55 4.36
C THR A 349 17.41 -4.37 5.53
N SER A 350 16.89 -3.72 6.57
CA SER A 350 16.54 -4.34 7.86
C SER A 350 15.11 -4.89 7.93
N ALA A 351 14.32 -4.81 6.86
CA ALA A 351 12.99 -5.44 6.86
C ALA A 351 13.16 -6.97 7.01
N SER A 352 12.91 -7.47 8.23
CA SER A 352 13.15 -8.86 8.55
C SER A 352 12.32 -9.76 7.65
N LYS A 353 12.90 -10.84 7.11
CA LYS A 353 12.12 -11.90 6.43
C LYS A 353 10.94 -12.39 7.30
N LYS A 354 11.02 -12.20 8.62
CA LYS A 354 9.92 -12.46 9.56
C LYS A 354 8.73 -11.51 9.36
N VAL A 355 8.94 -10.23 9.04
CA VAL A 355 7.87 -9.26 8.75
C VAL A 355 7.10 -9.66 7.50
N LEU A 356 7.81 -10.00 6.43
CA LEU A 356 7.17 -10.43 5.17
C LEU A 356 6.34 -11.70 5.32
N LYS A 357 6.73 -12.60 6.25
CA LYS A 357 5.94 -13.81 6.57
C LYS A 357 4.69 -13.53 7.41
N ARG A 358 4.61 -12.39 8.10
CA ARG A 358 3.46 -12.04 8.95
C ARG A 358 2.29 -11.49 8.15
N VAL A 359 2.54 -10.94 6.96
CA VAL A 359 1.51 -10.43 6.07
C VAL A 359 1.28 -11.44 4.95
N HIS A 360 0.03 -11.82 4.74
CA HIS A 360 -0.35 -12.66 3.61
C HIS A 360 -0.37 -11.80 2.34
N LEU A 361 0.78 -11.70 1.67
CA LEU A 361 0.89 -11.09 0.36
C LEU A 361 0.51 -12.10 -0.71
N ASN A 362 -0.17 -11.64 -1.76
CA ASN A 362 -0.37 -12.45 -2.95
C ASN A 362 0.96 -12.99 -3.50
N LYS A 363 0.94 -14.26 -3.94
CA LYS A 363 2.16 -15.00 -4.33
C LYS A 363 2.94 -14.33 -5.46
N TYR A 364 2.25 -13.57 -6.31
CA TYR A 364 2.81 -12.90 -7.49
C TYR A 364 3.10 -11.41 -7.25
N SER A 365 3.05 -10.97 -5.99
CA SER A 365 3.30 -9.60 -5.57
C SER A 365 4.68 -9.12 -6.00
N THR A 366 4.77 -7.88 -6.47
CA THR A 366 6.04 -7.22 -6.78
C THR A 366 6.99 -7.21 -5.57
N LEU A 367 6.46 -7.17 -4.34
CA LEU A 367 7.22 -7.24 -3.09
C LEU A 367 7.82 -8.63 -2.78
N LEU A 368 7.47 -9.66 -3.54
CA LEU A 368 7.98 -11.02 -3.36
C LEU A 368 8.84 -11.50 -4.54
N ASN A 369 8.62 -10.98 -5.75
CA ASN A 369 9.24 -11.54 -6.96
C ASN A 369 10.18 -10.58 -7.72
N THR A 370 9.79 -9.33 -7.99
CA THR A 370 10.51 -8.41 -8.88
C THR A 370 11.16 -7.26 -8.14
N ALA A 371 10.44 -6.62 -7.21
CA ALA A 371 10.88 -5.44 -6.47
C ALA A 371 10.93 -5.72 -4.96
N TYR A 372 11.73 -6.72 -4.56
CA TYR A 372 11.81 -7.21 -3.18
C TYR A 372 13.18 -6.98 -2.50
N GLY A 373 14.06 -6.21 -3.12
CA GLY A 373 15.36 -5.82 -2.54
C GLY A 373 16.52 -6.77 -2.82
N LYS A 374 16.36 -7.70 -3.77
CA LYS A 374 17.47 -8.53 -4.27
C LYS A 374 17.69 -8.31 -5.75
N PRO A 375 18.89 -7.87 -6.16
CA PRO A 375 19.23 -7.65 -7.56
C PRO A 375 18.97 -8.88 -8.41
N ARG A 376 18.14 -8.72 -9.43
CA ARG A 376 17.86 -9.79 -10.39
C ARG A 376 17.47 -9.21 -11.75
N SER A 377 17.83 -9.93 -12.80
CA SER A 377 17.37 -9.67 -14.16
C SER A 377 16.24 -10.63 -14.53
N PHE A 378 15.28 -10.14 -15.31
CA PHE A 378 14.09 -10.84 -15.76
C PHE A 378 13.94 -10.70 -17.28
N ASP A 379 13.38 -11.74 -17.90
CA ASP A 379 12.88 -11.69 -19.27
C ASP A 379 11.39 -11.32 -19.28
N MET A 380 10.90 -10.93 -20.46
CA MET A 380 9.49 -10.59 -20.63
C MET A 380 8.55 -11.76 -20.37
N ASP A 381 8.92 -12.99 -20.74
CA ASP A 381 8.07 -14.17 -20.54
C ASP A 381 7.75 -14.40 -19.06
N THR A 382 8.75 -14.24 -18.19
CA THR A 382 8.60 -14.34 -16.73
C THR A 382 7.67 -13.25 -16.19
N ILE A 383 7.82 -12.01 -16.68
CA ILE A 383 6.99 -10.89 -16.23
C ILE A 383 5.54 -11.05 -16.70
N ILE A 384 5.33 -11.46 -17.95
CA ILE A 384 4.00 -11.76 -18.49
C ILE A 384 3.35 -12.92 -17.74
N PHE A 385 4.12 -13.95 -17.39
CA PHE A 385 3.63 -15.04 -16.55
C PHE A 385 3.15 -14.51 -15.19
N TYR A 386 3.95 -13.69 -14.50
CA TYR A 386 3.54 -13.10 -13.21
C TYR A 386 2.30 -12.23 -13.34
N LEU A 387 2.24 -11.38 -14.37
CA LEU A 387 1.08 -10.52 -14.63
C LEU A 387 -0.19 -11.34 -14.83
N ASN A 388 -0.14 -12.35 -15.71
CA ASN A 388 -1.29 -13.21 -16.01
C ASN A 388 -1.78 -13.99 -14.79
N GLU A 389 -0.87 -14.57 -14.01
CA GLU A 389 -1.23 -15.30 -12.80
C GLU A 389 -1.78 -14.38 -11.70
N GLN A 390 -1.23 -13.17 -11.59
CA GLN A 390 -1.72 -12.15 -10.67
C GLN A 390 -3.15 -11.69 -11.04
N THR A 391 -3.43 -11.44 -12.32
CA THR A 391 -4.77 -11.11 -12.81
C THR A 391 -5.77 -12.24 -12.50
N LYS A 392 -5.44 -13.49 -12.82
CA LYS A 392 -6.29 -14.66 -12.51
C LYS A 392 -6.57 -14.78 -11.00
N MET A 393 -5.56 -14.51 -10.17
CA MET A 393 -5.71 -14.56 -8.72
C MET A 393 -6.62 -13.44 -8.22
N ASN A 394 -6.48 -12.21 -8.72
CA ASN A 394 -7.32 -11.08 -8.33
C ASN A 394 -8.81 -11.31 -8.68
N GLU A 395 -9.08 -11.84 -9.87
CA GLU A 395 -10.44 -12.19 -10.29
C GLU A 395 -11.08 -13.25 -9.38
N ARG A 396 -10.30 -14.26 -8.96
CA ARG A 396 -10.78 -15.30 -8.01
C ARG A 396 -11.09 -14.69 -6.65
N TYR A 397 -10.19 -13.87 -6.12
CA TYR A 397 -10.38 -13.15 -4.86
C TYR A 397 -11.67 -12.32 -4.88
N LYS A 398 -11.88 -11.58 -5.97
CA LYS A 398 -13.08 -10.78 -6.20
C LYS A 398 -14.35 -11.65 -6.21
N LYS A 399 -14.35 -12.75 -6.97
CA LYS A 399 -15.50 -13.70 -7.04
C LYS A 399 -15.81 -14.32 -5.67
N GLU A 400 -14.80 -14.70 -4.90
CA GLU A 400 -14.95 -15.27 -3.55
C GLU A 400 -15.50 -14.24 -2.55
N LYS A 401 -15.00 -12.99 -2.59
CA LYS A 401 -15.49 -11.89 -1.77
C LYS A 401 -16.97 -11.60 -2.05
N TYR A 402 -17.37 -11.54 -3.33
CA TYR A 402 -18.79 -11.39 -3.70
C TYR A 402 -19.66 -12.54 -3.17
N ARG A 403 -19.20 -13.80 -3.31
CA ARG A 403 -19.92 -14.96 -2.75
C ARG A 403 -20.05 -14.89 -1.22
N GLY A 404 -19.00 -14.46 -0.52
CA GLY A 404 -19.00 -14.27 0.94
C GLY A 404 -19.92 -13.13 1.41
N VAL A 405 -20.01 -12.03 0.67
CA VAL A 405 -20.91 -10.91 0.97
C VAL A 405 -22.38 -11.32 0.76
N THR A 406 -22.69 -12.07 -0.30
CA THR A 406 -24.08 -12.53 -0.54
C THR A 406 -24.55 -13.51 0.54
N THR A 407 -23.68 -14.40 1.03
CA THR A 407 -24.01 -15.33 2.12
C THR A 407 -24.13 -14.61 3.46
N LYS A 408 -23.21 -13.68 3.79
CA LYS A 408 -23.32 -12.84 5.00
C LYS A 408 -24.53 -11.90 4.99
N SER A 409 -24.92 -11.38 3.83
CA SER A 409 -26.12 -10.55 3.68
C SER A 409 -27.40 -11.35 3.92
N LYS A 410 -27.49 -12.57 3.37
CA LYS A 410 -28.61 -13.48 3.59
C LYS A 410 -28.74 -13.88 5.07
N THR A 411 -27.64 -14.22 5.74
CA THR A 411 -27.68 -14.54 7.17
C THR A 411 -28.04 -13.31 8.01
N ARG A 412 -27.47 -12.14 7.73
CA ARG A 412 -27.78 -10.89 8.47
C ARG A 412 -29.23 -10.45 8.28
N ALA A 413 -29.82 -10.64 7.09
CA ALA A 413 -31.24 -10.40 6.84
C ALA A 413 -32.14 -11.37 7.62
N LEU A 414 -31.72 -12.64 7.74
CA LEU A 414 -32.41 -13.66 8.54
C LEU A 414 -32.34 -13.34 10.05
N PHE A 415 -31.17 -12.95 10.55
CA PHE A 415 -30.96 -12.48 11.93
C PHE A 415 -31.71 -11.18 12.23
N LYS A 416 -31.82 -10.23 11.28
CA LYS A 416 -32.64 -9.01 11.46
C LYS A 416 -34.13 -9.32 11.50
N ARG A 417 -34.63 -10.22 10.64
CA ARG A 417 -36.04 -10.63 10.64
C ARG A 417 -36.43 -11.37 11.91
N LEU A 418 -35.56 -12.23 12.43
CA LEU A 418 -35.80 -12.95 13.69
C LEU A 418 -35.52 -12.10 14.94
N GLY A 419 -34.57 -11.17 14.86
CA GLY A 419 -34.22 -10.27 15.96
C GLY A 419 -35.35 -9.30 16.35
N HIS A 420 -36.28 -9.02 15.44
CA HIS A 420 -37.46 -8.18 15.69
C HIS A 420 -38.54 -8.90 16.54
N PHE A 421 -38.48 -10.22 16.64
CA PHE A 421 -39.38 -11.05 17.47
C PHE A 421 -38.82 -11.29 18.88
N LEU A 422 -37.57 -10.90 19.16
CA LEU A 422 -36.90 -11.13 20.44
C LEU A 422 -36.97 -9.86 21.31
N PRO A 423 -37.37 -9.96 22.59
CA PRO A 423 -37.53 -8.80 23.48
C PRO A 423 -36.28 -7.92 23.57
N SER A 424 -36.47 -6.59 23.64
CA SER A 424 -35.38 -5.59 23.66
C SER A 424 -34.46 -5.69 24.88
N LYS A 425 -34.88 -6.39 25.94
CA LYS A 425 -34.20 -6.52 27.23
C LYS A 425 -32.90 -7.35 27.20
N TYR A 426 -32.59 -8.03 26.08
CA TYR A 426 -31.39 -8.88 25.96
C TYR A 426 -30.27 -8.25 25.13
N ASN A 427 -29.04 -8.31 25.63
CA ASN A 427 -27.82 -7.91 24.91
C ASN A 427 -27.56 -8.83 23.71
N LYS A 428 -26.71 -8.40 22.75
CA LYS A 428 -26.44 -9.10 21.47
C LYS A 428 -26.16 -10.61 21.66
N LEU A 429 -25.37 -10.99 22.66
CA LEU A 429 -25.04 -12.39 22.94
C LEU A 429 -26.23 -13.19 23.46
N GLY A 430 -27.08 -12.60 24.31
CA GLY A 430 -28.32 -13.22 24.79
C GLY A 430 -29.32 -13.47 23.65
N LYS A 431 -29.43 -12.54 22.71
CA LYS A 431 -30.27 -12.70 21.51
C LYS A 431 -29.77 -13.83 20.60
N ILE A 432 -28.45 -14.01 20.47
CA ILE A 432 -27.84 -15.10 19.69
C ILE A 432 -28.13 -16.46 20.35
N SER A 433 -27.97 -16.57 21.67
CA SER A 433 -28.25 -17.80 22.42
C SER A 433 -29.73 -18.23 22.29
N LEU A 434 -30.66 -17.28 22.42
CA LEU A 434 -32.10 -17.52 22.23
C LEU A 434 -32.43 -17.96 20.79
N LEU A 435 -31.76 -17.38 19.80
CA LEU A 435 -31.96 -17.75 18.40
C LEU A 435 -31.48 -19.18 18.09
N ILE A 436 -30.36 -19.58 18.67
CA ILE A 436 -29.83 -20.95 18.58
C ILE A 436 -30.82 -21.93 19.22
N GLY A 437 -31.39 -21.59 20.38
CA GLY A 437 -32.43 -22.38 21.03
C GLY A 437 -33.70 -22.52 20.19
N ILE A 438 -34.19 -21.43 19.59
CA ILE A 438 -35.37 -21.45 18.71
C ILE A 438 -35.12 -22.30 17.46
N LEU A 439 -33.94 -22.18 16.84
CA LEU A 439 -33.56 -22.97 15.67
C LEU A 439 -33.45 -24.47 16.01
N ALA A 440 -32.90 -24.81 17.18
CA ALA A 440 -32.84 -26.19 17.65
C ALA A 440 -34.24 -26.79 17.86
N ILE A 441 -35.16 -26.02 18.46
CA ILE A 441 -36.57 -26.43 18.67
C ILE A 441 -37.28 -26.61 17.32
N LEU A 442 -37.12 -25.68 16.38
CA LEU A 442 -37.72 -25.77 15.04
C LEU A 442 -37.16 -26.97 14.24
N TYR A 443 -35.85 -27.22 14.34
CA TYR A 443 -35.21 -28.37 13.73
C TYR A 443 -35.73 -29.70 14.31
N GLN A 444 -35.94 -29.74 15.63
CA GLN A 444 -36.48 -30.91 16.32
C GLN A 444 -37.97 -31.13 16.02
N LEU A 445 -38.76 -30.06 15.83
CA LEU A 445 -40.15 -30.12 15.35
C LEU A 445 -40.26 -30.62 13.91
N GLN A 446 -39.33 -30.21 13.03
CA GLN A 446 -39.32 -30.61 11.63
C GLN A 446 -38.95 -32.09 11.45
N THR A 447 -38.12 -32.63 12.34
CA THR A 447 -37.69 -34.04 12.33
C THR A 447 -38.68 -34.99 13.00
N THR A 448 -39.47 -34.54 13.98
CA THR A 448 -40.38 -35.41 14.74
C THR A 448 -41.82 -35.52 14.21
N ARG A 449 -42.26 -34.66 13.27
CA ARG A 449 -43.60 -34.69 12.62
C ARG A 449 -44.80 -34.96 13.56
N SER A 450 -44.72 -34.60 14.83
CA SER A 450 -45.79 -34.83 15.81
C SER A 450 -46.63 -33.57 15.99
N LEU A 451 -47.90 -33.64 15.54
CA LEU A 451 -48.87 -32.54 15.65
C LEU A 451 -49.26 -32.23 17.12
N SER A 452 -49.06 -33.18 18.04
CA SER A 452 -49.47 -33.04 19.45
C SER A 452 -48.54 -32.10 20.25
N LEU A 453 -47.25 -32.07 19.93
CA LEU A 453 -46.26 -31.16 20.53
C LEU A 453 -46.53 -29.70 20.14
N LEU A 454 -47.09 -29.46 18.97
CA LEU A 454 -47.39 -28.12 18.46
C LEU A 454 -48.61 -27.50 19.15
N LEU A 455 -49.61 -28.33 19.50
CA LEU A 455 -50.78 -27.92 20.29
C LEU A 455 -50.44 -27.69 21.77
N SER A 456 -49.59 -28.52 22.37
CA SER A 456 -49.18 -28.34 23.77
C SER A 456 -48.28 -27.11 23.97
N LEU A 457 -47.37 -26.82 23.02
CA LEU A 457 -46.55 -25.61 23.08
C LEU A 457 -47.41 -24.34 22.93
N ARG A 458 -48.40 -24.36 22.04
CA ARG A 458 -49.32 -23.23 21.81
C ARG A 458 -50.21 -22.98 23.03
N TYR A 459 -50.68 -24.05 23.68
CA TYR A 459 -51.43 -23.96 24.94
C TYR A 459 -50.58 -23.42 26.09
N MET A 460 -49.33 -23.88 26.21
CA MET A 460 -48.40 -23.47 27.28
C MET A 460 -47.91 -22.02 27.12
N ILE A 461 -47.68 -21.56 25.89
CA ILE A 461 -47.33 -20.16 25.59
C ILE A 461 -48.54 -19.26 25.86
N SER A 462 -49.75 -19.70 25.48
CA SER A 462 -51.00 -18.97 25.71
C SER A 462 -51.35 -18.82 27.19
N THR A 463 -51.07 -19.82 28.03
CA THR A 463 -51.42 -19.77 29.46
C THR A 463 -50.37 -19.01 30.27
N LYS A 464 -49.07 -19.21 30.01
CA LYS A 464 -48.01 -18.48 30.73
C LYS A 464 -47.88 -17.00 30.37
N LEU A 465 -48.17 -16.60 29.13
CA LEU A 465 -48.19 -15.16 28.79
C LEU A 465 -49.38 -14.42 29.39
N LYS A 466 -50.50 -15.11 29.64
CA LYS A 466 -51.68 -14.54 30.30
C LYS A 466 -51.48 -14.34 31.81
N GLU A 467 -50.70 -15.20 32.46
CA GLU A 467 -50.34 -15.02 33.87
C GLU A 467 -49.34 -13.87 34.08
N LEU A 468 -48.49 -13.58 33.08
CA LEU A 468 -47.49 -12.50 33.16
C LEU A 468 -48.07 -11.09 32.90
N SER A 469 -49.27 -10.96 32.33
CA SER A 469 -49.89 -9.65 32.10
C SER A 469 -50.61 -9.06 33.33
N HIS A 470 -50.77 -9.84 34.41
CA HIS A 470 -51.54 -9.42 35.59
C HIS A 470 -50.72 -9.21 36.89
N MET A 471 -49.40 -9.39 36.86
CA MET A 471 -48.54 -9.19 38.04
C MET A 471 -47.69 -7.92 37.90
N HIS A 472 -48.16 -6.80 38.44
CA HIS A 472 -47.31 -5.66 38.82
C HIS A 472 -46.53 -6.05 40.08
N MET A 473 -45.30 -6.55 39.95
CA MET A 473 -44.44 -6.80 41.12
C MET A 473 -43.06 -6.17 40.95
N ASN A 474 -42.78 -5.22 41.85
CA ASN A 474 -41.46 -4.75 42.22
C ASN A 474 -40.57 -5.94 42.56
N LEU A 475 -39.39 -6.01 41.94
CA LEU A 475 -38.35 -6.99 42.26
C LEU A 475 -37.09 -6.25 42.70
N HIS A 476 -37.16 -5.65 43.89
CA HIS A 476 -36.00 -5.58 44.77
C HIS A 476 -36.13 -6.74 45.76
N ASP A 477 -35.05 -7.49 45.94
CA ASP A 477 -34.91 -8.68 46.78
C ASP A 477 -35.62 -9.97 46.35
N VAL A 478 -34.88 -10.85 45.66
CA VAL A 478 -34.87 -12.28 46.00
C VAL A 478 -33.44 -12.83 45.81
N ASN A 479 -32.77 -13.09 46.93
CA ASN A 479 -31.57 -13.93 47.01
C ASN A 479 -31.99 -15.40 46.90
N HIS A 480 -31.45 -16.10 45.90
CA HIS A 480 -31.61 -17.53 45.57
C HIS A 480 -33.02 -18.02 45.17
N ILE A 481 -33.11 -18.60 43.97
CA ILE A 481 -33.45 -20.01 43.69
C ILE A 481 -33.46 -20.14 42.15
N TRP A 482 -32.34 -20.57 41.57
CA TRP A 482 -32.32 -21.13 40.22
C TRP A 482 -32.61 -22.63 40.38
N MET A 483 -33.89 -23.01 40.30
CA MET A 483 -34.26 -24.41 40.11
C MET A 483 -34.19 -24.70 38.62
N ASP A 484 -33.28 -25.60 38.28
CA ASP A 484 -32.96 -26.08 36.94
C ASP A 484 -34.24 -26.53 36.18
N PRO A 485 -34.70 -25.80 35.15
CA PRO A 485 -35.94 -26.12 34.43
C PRO A 485 -35.83 -27.38 33.57
N ILE A 486 -34.62 -27.95 33.44
CA ILE A 486 -34.33 -29.09 32.56
C ILE A 486 -34.52 -30.42 33.31
N LYS A 487 -34.49 -30.40 34.65
CA LYS A 487 -34.58 -31.63 35.46
C LYS A 487 -35.94 -32.33 35.37
N ASP A 488 -37.01 -31.58 35.12
CA ASP A 488 -38.36 -32.12 34.92
C ASP A 488 -38.61 -32.59 33.48
N ILE A 489 -37.88 -32.04 32.50
CA ILE A 489 -37.97 -32.43 31.09
C ILE A 489 -37.37 -33.83 30.87
N LEU A 490 -36.33 -34.18 31.63
CA LEU A 490 -35.65 -35.49 31.51
C LEU A 490 -36.35 -36.64 32.24
N LYS A 491 -37.35 -36.39 33.09
CA LYS A 491 -38.12 -37.45 33.79
C LYS A 491 -39.30 -38.00 32.99
N LEU A 492 -39.72 -37.34 31.91
CA LEU A 492 -40.82 -37.80 31.05
C LEU A 492 -40.40 -38.80 29.97
N GLY A 493 -39.11 -39.19 29.93
CA GLY A 493 -38.53 -40.09 28.92
C GLY A 493 -38.57 -41.59 29.24
N HIS A 494 -39.06 -42.02 30.40
CA HIS A 494 -39.26 -43.45 30.70
C HIS A 494 -40.73 -43.76 30.98
N GLN A 495 -41.41 -44.31 29.97
CA GLN A 495 -42.56 -45.17 30.20
C GLN A 495 -42.17 -46.62 29.93
N ASN A 496 -42.52 -47.48 30.88
CA ASN A 496 -42.46 -48.93 30.80
C ASN A 496 -43.07 -49.46 29.49
N ARG A 497 -42.24 -50.09 28.65
CA ARG A 497 -42.34 -51.51 28.28
C ARG A 497 -41.10 -51.96 27.53
#